data_AF-A0A848YDB0-F1
#
_entry.id   AF-A0A848YDB0-F1
#
_cell.length_a   1.000
_cell.length_b   1.000
_cell.length_c   1.000
_cell.angle_alpha   90.00
_cell.angle_beta   90.00
_cell.angle_gamma   90.00
#
_symmetry.space_group_name_H-M   'P 1'
#
loop_
_entity.id
_entity.type
_entity.pdbx_description
1 polymer ?
#
loop_
_entity_poly.entity_id
_entity_poly.type
_entity_poly.pdbx_seq_one_letter_code
_entity_poly.pdbx_strand_id
1 'polypeptide(L)'
;VELGPGRGTLMSDALRAAKVIPGFLAAAEVHLVETSPLLRQNQKIKLGAAGVRVTWHESFESVPEMPLIVLANEFFDALPIRQVQKSGADWLERVVGLEDGRLALGLAQKEAPPAYAPANAQPGTIAELSAIRDHLAQTIGARLAAQGGCGLIIDYGHAHSDVGDTLQAMSKHGFVDVLHQPGHCDVTSHVDFQSLARSFETGGAKTYGPVPQGPFLHAMGLEVRAEKLKQKAMSRQKRLIDSAVERLAGREQMGALFKVLAITHPDCPMPAPFEGLSA
;
A
#
# COMPACT_ATOMS: atom_id res chain seq x y z
N VAL A 1 1.70 -2.92 13.96
CA VAL A 1 2.78 -3.00 12.96
C VAL A 1 2.50 -2.00 11.86
N GLU A 2 3.47 -1.21 11.43
CA GLU A 2 3.38 -0.39 10.21
C GLU A 2 4.52 -0.75 9.26
N LEU A 3 4.18 -1.03 8.01
CA LEU A 3 5.11 -1.33 6.93
C LEU A 3 5.45 -0.03 6.19
N GLY A 4 6.73 0.29 6.05
CA GLY A 4 7.18 1.53 5.38
C GLY A 4 6.60 2.80 6.00
N PRO A 5 6.84 3.08 7.30
CA PRO A 5 6.22 4.23 7.98
C PRO A 5 6.67 5.61 7.47
N GLY A 6 7.65 5.66 6.55
CA GLY A 6 8.15 6.89 5.95
C GLY A 6 8.64 7.88 7.02
N ARG A 7 7.90 8.96 7.22
CA ARG A 7 8.23 9.98 8.26
C ARG A 7 7.65 9.67 9.64
N GLY A 8 6.96 8.54 9.82
CA GLY A 8 6.26 8.15 11.05
C GLY A 8 5.02 9.00 11.34
N THR A 9 4.48 9.69 10.33
CA THR A 9 3.34 10.61 10.51
C THR A 9 2.06 9.87 10.83
N LEU A 10 1.75 8.82 10.06
CA LEU A 10 0.55 8.02 10.27
C LEU A 10 0.54 7.41 11.67
N MET A 11 1.61 6.72 12.10
CA MET A 11 1.71 6.20 13.47
C MET A 11 1.58 7.29 14.53
N SER A 12 2.23 8.44 14.35
CA SER A 12 2.16 9.54 15.31
C SER A 12 0.72 10.01 15.51
N ASP A 13 -0.04 10.16 14.43
CA ASP A 13 -1.44 10.56 14.48
C ASP A 13 -2.36 9.45 14.99
N ALA A 14 -2.11 8.19 14.64
CA ALA A 14 -2.83 7.02 15.14
C ALA A 14 -2.69 6.90 16.67
N LEU A 15 -1.47 6.97 17.19
CA LEU A 15 -1.20 6.94 18.64
C LEU A 15 -1.81 8.13 19.37
N ARG A 16 -1.77 9.32 18.76
CA ARG A 16 -2.43 10.51 19.31
C ARG A 16 -3.94 10.33 19.39
N ALA A 17 -4.58 9.74 18.38
CA ALA A 17 -6.01 9.45 18.38
C ALA A 17 -6.38 8.34 19.38
N ALA A 18 -5.55 7.30 19.47
CA ALA A 18 -5.73 6.15 20.35
C ALA A 18 -5.77 6.50 21.85
N LYS A 19 -5.24 7.67 22.27
CA LYS A 19 -5.29 8.15 23.66
C LYS A 19 -6.70 8.25 24.25
N VAL A 20 -7.74 8.32 23.40
CA VAL A 20 -9.14 8.34 23.87
C VAL A 20 -9.62 6.98 24.39
N ILE A 21 -8.88 5.89 24.14
CA ILE A 21 -9.13 4.54 24.64
C ILE A 21 -7.89 4.08 25.43
N PRO A 22 -7.75 4.45 26.72
CA PRO A 22 -6.53 4.19 27.48
C PRO A 22 -6.12 2.72 27.55
N GLY A 23 -7.09 1.80 27.66
CA GLY A 23 -6.82 0.36 27.70
C GLY A 23 -6.22 -0.18 26.40
N PHE A 24 -6.61 0.36 25.25
CA PHE A 24 -6.01 0.01 23.96
C PHE A 24 -4.55 0.46 23.89
N LEU A 25 -4.27 1.71 24.29
CA LEU A 25 -2.91 2.25 24.24
C LEU A 25 -1.98 1.55 25.24
N ALA A 26 -2.48 1.19 26.41
CA ALA A 26 -1.71 0.46 27.42
C ALA A 26 -1.32 -0.96 26.98
N ALA A 27 -2.13 -1.59 26.12
CA ALA A 27 -1.87 -2.91 25.56
C ALA A 27 -1.05 -2.86 24.25
N ALA A 28 -0.85 -1.69 23.66
CA ALA A 28 -0.24 -1.56 22.34
C ALA A 28 1.29 -1.55 22.40
N GLU A 29 1.91 -2.41 21.59
CA GLU A 29 3.32 -2.32 21.20
C GLU A 29 3.44 -1.90 19.74
N VAL A 30 4.31 -0.93 19.46
CA VAL A 30 4.47 -0.40 18.11
C VAL A 30 5.70 -1.03 17.46
N HIS A 31 5.47 -1.70 16.34
CA HIS A 31 6.51 -2.33 15.52
C HIS A 31 6.52 -1.67 14.14
N LEU A 32 7.66 -1.14 13.74
CA LEU A 32 7.86 -0.40 12.50
C LEU A 32 8.83 -1.16 11.59
N VAL A 33 8.38 -1.57 10.40
CA VAL A 33 9.24 -2.23 9.40
C VAL A 33 9.75 -1.17 8.44
N GLU A 34 11.04 -0.85 8.56
CA GLU A 34 11.69 0.25 7.83
C GLU A 34 13.12 -0.14 7.54
N THR A 35 13.58 -0.11 6.29
CA THR A 35 14.96 -0.49 5.94
C THR A 35 15.92 0.70 5.98
N SER A 36 15.43 1.93 5.82
CA SER A 36 16.26 3.14 5.75
C SER A 36 16.75 3.61 7.13
N PRO A 37 18.06 3.62 7.40
CA PRO A 37 18.60 4.10 8.68
C PRO A 37 18.25 5.56 8.96
N LEU A 38 18.23 6.40 7.92
CA LEU A 38 17.88 7.82 8.01
C LEU A 38 16.41 8.00 8.43
N LEU A 39 15.48 7.26 7.81
CA LEU A 39 14.07 7.33 8.17
C LEU A 39 13.83 6.79 9.58
N ARG A 40 14.50 5.71 9.99
CA ARG A 40 14.46 5.21 11.38
C ARG A 40 14.83 6.29 12.39
N GLN A 41 15.90 7.06 12.12
CA GLN A 41 16.32 8.14 13.01
C GLN A 41 15.23 9.24 13.11
N ASN A 42 14.66 9.65 11.99
CA ASN A 42 13.59 10.64 11.96
C ASN A 42 12.34 10.16 12.72
N GLN A 43 11.97 8.89 12.53
CA GLN A 43 10.84 8.26 13.22
C GLN A 43 11.08 8.17 14.73
N LYS A 44 12.30 7.84 15.19
CA LYS A 44 12.67 7.82 16.62
C LYS A 44 12.45 9.19 17.28
N ILE A 45 12.85 10.26 16.60
CA ILE A 45 12.63 11.63 17.09
C ILE A 45 11.14 11.93 17.18
N LYS A 46 10.38 11.64 16.11
CA LYS A 46 8.94 11.94 16.04
C LYS A 46 8.10 11.16 17.05
N LEU A 47 8.43 9.88 17.24
CA LEU A 47 7.65 8.95 18.07
C LEU A 47 8.18 8.81 19.49
N GLY A 48 9.35 9.40 19.81
CA GLY A 48 9.94 9.33 21.15
C GLY A 48 9.03 9.88 22.26
N ALA A 49 8.11 10.80 21.92
CA ALA A 49 7.13 11.37 22.86
C ALA A 49 5.76 10.68 22.85
N ALA A 50 5.61 9.55 22.14
CA ALA A 50 4.32 8.89 21.97
C ALA A 50 3.81 8.18 23.25
N GLY A 51 4.71 7.90 24.20
CA GLY A 51 4.36 7.23 25.47
C GLY A 51 4.08 5.73 25.33
N VAL A 52 4.50 5.12 24.22
CA VAL A 52 4.40 3.68 23.95
C VAL A 52 5.76 3.14 23.53
N ARG A 53 5.98 1.83 23.70
CA ARG A 53 7.18 1.17 23.22
C ARG A 53 7.16 1.09 21.70
N VAL A 54 8.22 1.59 21.06
CA VAL A 54 8.40 1.53 19.61
C VAL A 54 9.67 0.73 19.29
N THR A 55 9.53 -0.28 18.42
CA THR A 55 10.62 -1.16 17.97
C THR A 55 10.70 -1.14 16.46
N TRP A 56 11.92 -1.07 15.92
CA TRP A 56 12.17 -1.06 14.47
C TRP A 56 12.70 -2.41 13.99
N HIS A 57 12.27 -2.81 12.80
CA HIS A 57 12.53 -4.10 12.18
C HIS A 57 13.04 -3.88 10.75
N GLU A 58 13.98 -4.71 10.30
CA GLU A 58 14.45 -4.70 8.91
C GLU A 58 13.47 -5.40 7.97
N SER A 59 12.75 -6.39 8.47
CA SER A 59 11.76 -7.14 7.72
C SER A 59 10.58 -7.53 8.61
N PHE A 60 9.47 -7.89 7.98
CA PHE A 60 8.25 -8.27 8.71
C PHE A 60 8.45 -9.56 9.53
N GLU A 61 9.28 -10.47 9.05
CA GLU A 61 9.59 -11.76 9.70
C GLU A 61 10.22 -11.58 11.09
N SER A 62 10.93 -10.48 11.32
CA SER A 62 11.52 -10.16 12.63
C SER A 62 10.53 -9.61 13.67
N VAL A 63 9.28 -9.34 13.26
CA VAL A 63 8.22 -8.89 14.18
C VAL A 63 7.81 -10.05 15.10
N PRO A 64 7.81 -9.86 16.44
CA PRO A 64 7.44 -10.90 17.41
C PRO A 64 6.05 -11.49 17.19
N GLU A 65 5.88 -12.76 17.52
CA GLU A 65 4.60 -13.46 17.43
C GLU A 65 3.61 -12.97 18.50
N MET A 66 2.53 -12.33 18.06
CA MET A 66 1.49 -11.75 18.90
C MET A 66 0.30 -11.34 18.02
N PRO A 67 -0.91 -11.10 18.57
CA PRO A 67 -2.01 -10.53 17.80
C PRO A 67 -1.62 -9.20 17.16
N LEU A 68 -1.89 -9.03 15.86
CA LEU A 68 -1.39 -7.88 15.08
C LEU A 68 -2.50 -6.93 14.61
N ILE A 69 -2.19 -5.64 14.60
CA ILE A 69 -2.85 -4.66 13.73
C ILE A 69 -1.80 -4.19 12.73
N VAL A 70 -1.94 -4.56 11.45
CA VAL A 70 -0.99 -4.23 10.38
C VAL A 70 -1.49 -3.03 9.58
N LEU A 71 -0.66 -2.01 9.43
CA LEU A 71 -0.92 -0.86 8.57
C LEU A 71 0.11 -0.85 7.44
N ALA A 72 -0.37 -0.71 6.20
CA ALA A 72 0.48 -0.51 5.03
C ALA A 72 -0.17 0.58 4.17
N ASN A 73 0.43 1.77 4.16
CA ASN A 73 -0.05 2.90 3.38
C ASN A 73 1.05 3.34 2.42
N GLU A 74 0.81 3.23 1.12
CA GLU A 74 1.81 3.53 0.08
C GLU A 74 3.09 2.70 0.32
N PHE A 75 2.89 1.39 0.49
CA PHE A 75 3.99 0.46 0.76
C PHE A 75 4.12 -0.58 -0.34
N PHE A 76 3.00 -1.15 -0.81
CA PHE A 76 3.06 -2.21 -1.81
C PHE A 76 3.44 -1.64 -3.18
N ASP A 77 3.03 -0.42 -3.50
CA ASP A 77 3.37 0.30 -4.72
C ASP A 77 4.89 0.45 -4.97
N ALA A 78 5.68 0.56 -3.90
CA ALA A 78 7.13 0.70 -3.92
C ALA A 78 7.86 -0.65 -3.98
N LEU A 79 7.15 -1.78 -3.85
CA LEU A 79 7.78 -3.10 -3.93
C LEU A 79 8.09 -3.49 -5.38
N PRO A 80 9.24 -4.16 -5.63
CA PRO A 80 9.67 -4.50 -6.98
C PRO A 80 8.66 -5.34 -7.75
N ILE A 81 8.58 -5.10 -9.06
CA ILE A 81 7.80 -5.89 -10.01
C ILE A 81 8.70 -6.50 -11.09
N ARG A 82 8.18 -7.55 -11.74
CA ARG A 82 8.65 -8.03 -13.03
C ARG A 82 7.60 -7.68 -14.07
N GLN A 83 8.04 -7.42 -15.29
CA GLN A 83 7.14 -7.18 -16.41
C GLN A 83 7.39 -8.23 -17.50
N VAL A 84 6.32 -8.75 -18.09
CA VAL A 84 6.38 -9.61 -19.28
C VAL A 84 5.58 -8.96 -20.39
N GLN A 85 6.04 -9.10 -21.63
CA GLN A 85 5.42 -8.49 -22.80
C GLN A 85 5.09 -9.55 -23.85
N LYS A 86 3.89 -9.46 -24.42
CA LYS A 86 3.47 -10.29 -25.53
C LYS A 86 4.29 -9.95 -26.78
N SER A 87 4.95 -10.95 -27.36
CA SER A 87 5.69 -10.83 -28.63
C SER A 87 5.36 -12.01 -29.54
N GLY A 88 4.58 -11.77 -30.59
CA GLY A 88 4.05 -12.83 -31.45
C GLY A 88 3.23 -13.84 -30.66
N ALA A 89 3.61 -15.13 -30.70
CA ALA A 89 2.96 -16.20 -29.94
C ALA A 89 3.44 -16.29 -28.48
N ASP A 90 4.56 -15.66 -28.13
CA ASP A 90 5.22 -15.82 -26.83
C ASP A 90 4.96 -14.65 -25.89
N TRP A 91 5.26 -14.87 -24.62
CA TRP A 91 5.46 -13.83 -23.61
C TRP A 91 6.95 -13.80 -23.29
N LEU A 92 7.57 -12.63 -23.34
CA LEU A 92 9.00 -12.45 -23.07
C LEU A 92 9.17 -11.51 -21.87
N GLU A 93 10.14 -11.79 -21.01
CA GLU A 93 10.48 -10.88 -19.90
C GLU A 93 11.00 -9.54 -20.44
N ARG A 94 10.47 -8.43 -19.91
CA ARG A 94 11.06 -7.10 -20.10
C ARG A 94 12.23 -6.95 -19.14
N VAL A 95 13.38 -6.62 -19.69
CA VAL A 95 14.63 -6.45 -18.96
C VAL A 95 15.22 -5.07 -19.21
N VAL A 96 16.09 -4.63 -18.32
CA VAL A 96 16.93 -3.45 -18.55
C VAL A 96 18.26 -3.92 -19.12
N GLY A 97 18.59 -3.47 -20.34
CA GLY A 97 19.83 -3.75 -21.04
C GLY A 97 20.64 -2.48 -21.33
N LEU A 98 21.67 -2.63 -22.15
CA LEU A 98 22.48 -1.52 -22.68
C LEU A 98 22.36 -1.46 -24.20
N GLU A 99 21.98 -0.29 -24.72
CA GLU A 99 21.96 0.04 -26.14
C GLU A 99 22.72 1.36 -26.34
N ASP A 100 23.75 1.37 -27.19
CA ASP A 100 24.63 2.52 -27.43
C ASP A 100 25.15 3.21 -26.15
N GLY A 101 25.47 2.41 -25.13
CA GLY A 101 25.98 2.89 -23.83
C GLY A 101 24.92 3.57 -22.95
N ARG A 102 23.64 3.47 -23.28
CA ARG A 102 22.51 3.95 -22.49
C ARG A 102 21.64 2.78 -22.02
N LEU A 103 20.99 2.95 -20.86
CA LEU A 103 20.02 1.98 -20.40
C LEU A 103 18.81 2.00 -21.34
N ALA A 104 18.36 0.81 -21.74
CA ALA A 104 17.20 0.64 -22.60
C ALA A 104 16.37 -0.57 -22.14
N LEU A 105 15.05 -0.52 -22.37
CA LEU A 105 14.18 -1.67 -22.16
C LEU A 105 14.32 -2.65 -23.34
N GLY A 106 14.54 -3.91 -23.02
CA GLY A 106 14.64 -5.00 -24.00
C GLY A 106 13.75 -6.17 -23.64
N LEU A 107 13.66 -7.15 -24.53
CA LEU A 107 12.97 -8.41 -24.32
C LEU A 107 14.00 -9.54 -24.25
N ALA A 108 13.88 -10.41 -23.25
CA ALA A 108 14.81 -11.51 -23.02
C ALA A 108 14.13 -12.87 -23.12
N GLN A 109 14.17 -13.65 -22.05
CA GLN A 109 13.72 -15.03 -22.01
C GLN A 109 12.20 -15.16 -22.16
N LYS A 110 11.79 -16.30 -22.73
CA LYS A 110 10.38 -16.68 -22.78
C LYS A 110 9.88 -17.04 -21.39
N GLU A 111 8.72 -16.50 -21.05
CA GLU A 111 8.03 -16.70 -19.80
C GLU A 111 6.69 -17.42 -20.03
N ALA A 112 6.14 -17.99 -18.96
CA ALA A 112 4.77 -18.49 -18.99
C ALA A 112 3.78 -17.31 -19.14
N PRO A 113 2.67 -17.49 -19.87
CA PRO A 113 1.61 -16.50 -19.88
C PRO A 113 1.11 -16.22 -18.45
N PRO A 114 0.97 -14.94 -18.04
CA PRO A 114 0.33 -14.61 -16.77
C PRO A 114 -1.08 -15.19 -16.71
N ALA A 115 -1.45 -15.76 -15.56
CA ALA A 115 -2.73 -16.47 -15.41
C ALA A 115 -3.97 -15.59 -15.68
N TYR A 116 -3.86 -14.28 -15.43
CA TYR A 116 -4.92 -13.30 -15.67
C TYR A 116 -4.88 -12.67 -17.08
N ALA A 117 -3.82 -12.92 -17.86
CA ALA A 117 -3.70 -12.32 -19.18
C ALA A 117 -4.70 -12.92 -20.17
N PRO A 118 -5.34 -12.12 -21.04
CA PRO A 118 -6.31 -12.61 -21.99
C PRO A 118 -5.63 -13.52 -23.04
N ALA A 119 -6.30 -14.62 -23.41
CA ALA A 119 -5.77 -15.57 -24.39
C ALA A 119 -5.48 -14.94 -25.76
N ASN A 120 -6.22 -13.87 -26.11
CA ASN A 120 -6.07 -13.08 -27.32
C ASN A 120 -5.30 -11.77 -27.10
N ALA A 121 -4.42 -11.70 -26.08
CA ALA A 121 -3.52 -10.58 -25.87
C ALA A 121 -2.75 -10.24 -27.14
N GLN A 122 -2.77 -8.95 -27.51
CA GLN A 122 -2.12 -8.46 -28.72
C GLN A 122 -0.60 -8.31 -28.49
N PRO A 123 0.24 -8.40 -29.54
CA PRO A 123 1.65 -8.05 -29.42
C PRO A 123 1.83 -6.65 -28.81
N GLY A 124 2.77 -6.51 -27.87
CA GLY A 124 2.99 -5.29 -27.09
C GLY A 124 2.18 -5.21 -25.80
N THR A 125 1.19 -6.08 -25.56
CA THR A 125 0.51 -6.16 -24.25
C THR A 125 1.53 -6.49 -23.15
N ILE A 126 1.50 -5.72 -22.07
CA ILE A 126 2.39 -5.87 -20.90
C ILE A 126 1.58 -6.38 -19.72
N ALA A 127 2.18 -7.24 -18.92
CA ALA A 127 1.62 -7.72 -17.66
C ALA A 127 2.67 -7.60 -16.56
N GLU A 128 2.23 -7.26 -15.36
CA GLU A 128 3.08 -6.97 -14.21
C GLU A 128 2.87 -8.01 -13.11
N LEU A 129 3.96 -8.48 -12.52
CA LEU A 129 3.97 -9.56 -11.53
C LEU A 129 4.85 -9.16 -10.35
N SER A 130 4.50 -9.55 -9.13
CA SER A 130 5.37 -9.30 -7.98
C SER A 130 5.33 -10.43 -6.97
N ALA A 131 6.28 -11.36 -7.12
CA ALA A 131 6.48 -12.44 -6.16
C ALA A 131 6.79 -11.92 -4.74
N ILE A 132 7.41 -10.73 -4.62
CA ILE A 132 7.72 -10.12 -3.33
C ILE A 132 6.43 -9.63 -2.64
N ARG A 133 5.54 -8.95 -3.38
CA ARG A 133 4.21 -8.55 -2.85
C ARG A 133 3.42 -9.79 -2.41
N ASP A 134 3.39 -10.82 -3.26
CA ASP A 134 2.65 -12.05 -2.99
C ASP A 134 3.18 -12.79 -1.76
N HIS A 135 4.50 -12.97 -1.67
CA HIS A 135 5.13 -13.65 -0.54
C HIS A 135 4.89 -12.91 0.77
N LEU A 136 5.08 -11.59 0.79
CA LEU A 136 4.85 -10.80 1.99
C LEU A 136 3.38 -10.83 2.42
N ALA A 137 2.45 -10.70 1.47
CA ALA A 137 1.02 -10.80 1.75
C ALA A 137 0.64 -12.17 2.31
N GLN A 138 1.17 -13.26 1.74
CA GLN A 138 0.97 -14.61 2.27
C GLN A 138 1.52 -14.75 3.69
N THR A 139 2.72 -14.23 3.95
CA THR A 139 3.34 -14.25 5.29
C THR A 139 2.52 -13.47 6.31
N ILE A 140 2.03 -12.28 5.95
CA ILE A 140 1.13 -11.50 6.82
C ILE A 140 -0.19 -12.25 7.05
N GLY A 141 -0.77 -12.83 6.00
CA GLY A 141 -2.01 -13.62 6.08
C GLY A 141 -1.86 -14.78 7.06
N ALA A 142 -0.75 -15.52 6.98
CA ALA A 142 -0.41 -16.62 7.89
C ALA A 142 -0.24 -16.15 9.33
N ARG A 143 0.42 -15.01 9.55
CA ARG A 143 0.57 -14.42 10.89
C ARG A 143 -0.77 -14.04 11.49
N LEU A 144 -1.65 -13.40 10.71
CA LEU A 144 -3.00 -13.04 11.17
C LEU A 144 -3.86 -14.25 11.46
N ALA A 145 -3.82 -15.30 10.63
CA ALA A 145 -4.57 -16.52 10.83
C ALA A 145 -4.10 -17.31 12.07
N ALA A 146 -2.79 -17.33 12.34
CA ALA A 146 -2.23 -18.07 13.47
C ALA A 146 -2.32 -17.31 14.81
N GLN A 147 -2.16 -15.99 14.79
CA GLN A 147 -1.98 -15.18 16.01
C GLN A 147 -3.17 -14.27 16.31
N GLY A 148 -4.12 -14.16 15.39
CA GLY A 148 -5.23 -13.22 15.47
C GLY A 148 -4.85 -11.80 15.06
N GLY A 149 -5.89 -11.00 14.82
CA GLY A 149 -5.75 -9.59 14.48
C GLY A 149 -6.28 -9.22 13.10
N CYS A 150 -5.85 -8.07 12.61
CA CYS A 150 -6.29 -7.51 11.33
C CYS A 150 -5.21 -6.63 10.69
N GLY A 151 -5.51 -6.13 9.50
CA GLY A 151 -4.69 -5.15 8.82
C GLY A 151 -5.48 -4.31 7.82
N LEU A 152 -4.88 -3.20 7.43
CA LEU A 152 -5.43 -2.23 6.51
C LEU A 152 -4.34 -1.84 5.50
N ILE A 153 -4.61 -2.11 4.23
CA ILE A 153 -3.73 -1.81 3.11
C ILE A 153 -4.36 -0.67 2.31
N ILE A 154 -3.61 0.40 2.09
CA ILE A 154 -4.04 1.58 1.33
C ILE A 154 -2.95 1.89 0.32
N ASP A 155 -3.28 1.76 -0.96
CA ASP A 155 -2.32 1.93 -2.04
C ASP A 155 -3.07 2.36 -3.31
N TYR A 156 -2.36 2.95 -4.26
CA TYR A 156 -2.93 3.22 -5.58
C TYR A 156 -2.84 1.98 -6.47
N GLY A 157 -3.91 1.69 -7.20
CA GLY A 157 -3.97 0.47 -7.97
C GLY A 157 -5.36 0.14 -8.49
N HIS A 158 -5.49 -1.08 -9.00
CA HIS A 158 -6.71 -1.60 -9.63
C HIS A 158 -7.34 -2.71 -8.80
N ALA A 159 -8.67 -2.81 -8.87
CA ALA A 159 -9.44 -3.78 -8.10
C ALA A 159 -9.42 -5.20 -8.69
N HIS A 160 -9.19 -5.31 -10.00
CA HIS A 160 -9.16 -6.55 -10.73
C HIS A 160 -7.85 -6.64 -11.52
N SER A 161 -7.22 -7.82 -11.50
CA SER A 161 -6.03 -8.09 -12.28
C SER A 161 -6.29 -7.78 -13.74
N ASP A 162 -5.43 -6.96 -14.33
CA ASP A 162 -5.50 -6.58 -15.74
C ASP A 162 -4.10 -6.41 -16.31
N VAL A 163 -4.01 -6.44 -17.63
CA VAL A 163 -2.79 -6.14 -18.38
C VAL A 163 -2.60 -4.63 -18.53
N GLY A 164 -1.36 -4.15 -18.47
CA GLY A 164 -1.02 -2.74 -18.61
C GLY A 164 0.39 -2.45 -18.12
N ASP A 165 1.01 -1.41 -18.67
CA ASP A 165 2.27 -0.86 -18.15
C ASP A 165 1.92 0.21 -17.11
N THR A 166 2.19 -0.09 -15.83
CA THR A 166 1.88 0.83 -14.72
C THR A 166 3.13 1.29 -13.99
N LEU A 167 4.30 0.76 -14.37
CA LEU A 167 5.59 1.20 -13.87
C LEU A 167 5.85 2.65 -14.28
N GLN A 168 5.97 3.52 -13.30
CA GLN A 168 6.13 4.95 -13.50
C GLN A 168 7.32 5.45 -12.70
N ALA A 169 8.02 6.44 -13.26
CA ALA A 169 9.00 7.22 -12.53
C ALA A 169 8.57 8.67 -12.42
N MET A 170 8.77 9.25 -11.24
CA MET A 170 8.45 10.65 -10.96
C MET A 170 9.69 11.40 -10.50
N SER A 171 9.86 12.61 -11.02
CA SER A 171 10.89 13.55 -10.58
C SER A 171 10.32 14.97 -10.57
N LYS A 172 10.56 15.72 -9.48
CA LYS A 172 10.14 17.13 -9.33
C LYS A 172 8.65 17.39 -9.68
N HIS A 173 7.75 16.48 -9.30
CA HIS A 173 6.30 16.53 -9.58
C HIS A 173 5.89 16.33 -11.05
N GLY A 174 6.72 15.68 -11.86
CA GLY A 174 6.37 15.27 -13.23
C GLY A 174 6.81 13.84 -13.54
N PHE A 175 6.11 13.21 -14.49
CA PHE A 175 6.50 11.91 -15.03
C PHE A 175 7.77 12.02 -15.84
N VAL A 176 8.67 11.07 -15.65
CA VAL A 176 9.90 10.90 -16.42
C VAL A 176 9.99 9.46 -16.92
N ASP A 177 10.88 9.23 -17.89
CA ASP A 177 11.21 7.87 -18.31
C ASP A 177 11.73 7.06 -17.12
N VAL A 178 11.34 5.79 -17.02
CA VAL A 178 11.70 4.93 -15.87
C VAL A 178 13.21 4.72 -15.71
N LEU A 179 13.96 4.81 -16.81
CA LEU A 179 15.42 4.69 -16.82
C LEU A 179 16.11 6.07 -16.70
N HIS A 180 15.35 7.15 -16.51
CA HIS A 180 15.91 8.48 -16.29
C HIS A 180 16.55 8.59 -14.90
N GLN A 181 17.87 8.82 -14.86
CA GLN A 181 18.64 9.03 -13.62
C GLN A 181 18.31 8.01 -12.51
N PRO A 182 18.60 6.71 -12.71
CA PRO A 182 18.29 5.68 -11.72
C PRO A 182 18.83 6.02 -10.34
N GLY A 183 18.01 5.84 -9.31
CA GLY A 183 18.32 6.21 -7.92
C GLY A 183 18.01 7.67 -7.55
N HIS A 184 17.64 8.53 -8.51
CA HIS A 184 17.24 9.92 -8.27
C HIS A 184 15.77 10.21 -8.56
N CYS A 185 15.05 9.25 -9.15
CA CYS A 185 13.62 9.33 -9.41
C CYS A 185 12.89 8.34 -8.51
N ASP A 186 11.69 8.70 -8.09
CA ASP A 186 10.81 7.81 -7.36
C ASP A 186 10.14 6.86 -8.35
N VAL A 187 10.17 5.56 -8.10
CA VAL A 187 9.69 4.52 -9.03
C VAL A 187 8.61 3.73 -8.33
N THR A 188 7.46 3.66 -8.97
CA THR A 188 6.26 3.11 -8.36
C THR A 188 5.48 2.30 -9.42
N SER A 189 4.71 1.30 -9.00
CA SER A 189 3.74 0.62 -9.88
C SER A 189 2.41 0.37 -9.19
N HIS A 190 1.33 0.29 -9.97
CA HIS A 190 0.00 0.02 -9.46
C HIS A 190 -0.02 -1.29 -8.68
N VAL A 191 -0.76 -1.31 -7.58
CA VAL A 191 -1.04 -2.53 -6.83
C VAL A 191 -2.22 -3.27 -7.45
N ASP A 192 -2.02 -4.54 -7.79
CA ASP A 192 -3.10 -5.46 -8.13
C ASP A 192 -3.75 -5.98 -6.84
N PHE A 193 -4.86 -5.35 -6.44
CA PHE A 193 -5.54 -5.73 -5.21
C PHE A 193 -6.24 -7.10 -5.29
N GLN A 194 -6.57 -7.60 -6.49
CA GLN A 194 -7.13 -8.94 -6.62
C GLN A 194 -6.06 -10.01 -6.36
N SER A 195 -4.87 -9.86 -6.96
CA SER A 195 -3.74 -10.76 -6.68
C SER A 195 -3.34 -10.67 -5.22
N LEU A 196 -3.23 -9.45 -4.69
CA LEU A 196 -2.84 -9.21 -3.30
C LEU A 196 -3.82 -9.84 -2.30
N ALA A 197 -5.13 -9.71 -2.53
CA ALA A 197 -6.16 -10.34 -1.70
C ALA A 197 -6.05 -11.88 -1.71
N ARG A 198 -5.90 -12.49 -2.91
CA ARG A 198 -5.67 -13.94 -3.04
C ARG A 198 -4.42 -14.40 -2.29
N SER A 199 -3.35 -13.60 -2.29
CA SER A 199 -2.11 -13.92 -1.57
C SER A 199 -2.32 -13.90 -0.05
N PHE A 200 -3.05 -12.93 0.49
CA PHE A 200 -3.44 -12.94 1.92
C PHE A 200 -4.33 -14.14 2.27
N GLU A 201 -5.29 -14.49 1.42
CA GLU A 201 -6.19 -15.64 1.59
C GLU A 201 -5.45 -16.98 1.51
N THR A 202 -4.44 -17.07 0.65
CA THR A 202 -3.53 -18.23 0.58
C THR A 202 -2.76 -18.41 1.90
N GLY A 203 -2.48 -17.31 2.61
CA GLY A 203 -1.95 -17.33 3.97
C GLY A 203 -2.98 -17.74 5.03
N GLY A 204 -4.26 -17.81 4.70
CA GLY A 204 -5.35 -18.21 5.60
C GLY A 204 -6.11 -17.05 6.24
N ALA A 205 -5.82 -15.79 5.87
CA ALA A 205 -6.63 -14.64 6.31
C ALA A 205 -7.92 -14.50 5.49
N LYS A 206 -8.88 -13.71 5.99
CA LYS A 206 -10.01 -13.22 5.19
C LYS A 206 -9.71 -11.81 4.68
N THR A 207 -10.20 -11.48 3.49
CA THR A 207 -10.08 -10.13 2.93
C THR A 207 -11.45 -9.47 2.74
N TYR A 208 -11.47 -8.13 2.78
CA TYR A 208 -12.64 -7.31 2.49
C TYR A 208 -12.24 -6.11 1.62
N GLY A 209 -12.98 -5.89 0.54
CA GLY A 209 -12.64 -4.93 -0.50
C GLY A 209 -11.96 -5.59 -1.71
N PRO A 210 -11.12 -4.87 -2.46
CA PRO A 210 -10.77 -3.46 -2.26
C PRO A 210 -11.98 -2.54 -2.47
N VAL A 211 -11.99 -1.40 -1.78
CA VAL A 211 -12.97 -0.32 -2.00
C VAL A 211 -12.23 0.99 -2.32
N PRO A 212 -12.82 1.95 -3.03
CA PRO A 212 -12.17 3.25 -3.23
C PRO A 212 -11.96 4.00 -1.91
N GLN A 213 -10.85 4.73 -1.79
CA GLN A 213 -10.45 5.44 -0.57
C GLN A 213 -11.49 6.46 -0.10
N GLY A 214 -12.10 7.21 -1.02
CA GLY A 214 -13.09 8.23 -0.67
C GLY A 214 -14.28 7.63 0.11
N PRO A 215 -15.05 6.70 -0.48
CA PRO A 215 -16.10 5.96 0.20
C PRO A 215 -15.69 5.38 1.56
N PHE A 216 -14.51 4.74 1.64
CA PHE A 216 -13.99 4.21 2.90
C PHE A 216 -13.79 5.31 3.96
N LEU A 217 -13.17 6.44 3.62
CA LEU A 217 -12.95 7.55 4.54
C LEU A 217 -14.27 8.21 4.98
N HIS A 218 -15.25 8.34 4.08
CA HIS A 218 -16.58 8.84 4.44
C HIS A 218 -17.28 7.88 5.41
N ALA A 219 -17.23 6.56 5.17
CA ALA A 219 -17.76 5.55 6.09
C ALA A 219 -17.06 5.57 7.46
N MET A 220 -15.77 5.91 7.50
CA MET A 220 -15.00 6.15 8.75
C MET A 220 -15.34 7.48 9.45
N GLY A 221 -16.22 8.31 8.90
CA GLY A 221 -16.65 9.57 9.50
C GLY A 221 -15.73 10.77 9.22
N LEU A 222 -15.06 10.79 8.05
CA LEU A 222 -14.17 11.89 7.63
C LEU A 222 -14.82 13.27 7.79
N GLU A 223 -16.07 13.44 7.33
CA GLU A 223 -16.79 14.71 7.37
C GLU A 223 -17.00 15.20 8.81
N VAL A 224 -17.46 14.30 9.69
CA VAL A 224 -17.67 14.60 11.11
C VAL A 224 -16.37 15.05 11.76
N ARG A 225 -15.25 14.40 11.43
CA ARG A 225 -13.94 14.78 11.94
C ARG A 225 -13.47 16.13 11.39
N ALA A 226 -13.66 16.38 10.09
CA ALA A 226 -13.31 17.64 9.44
C ALA A 226 -14.06 18.81 10.07
N GLU A 227 -15.37 18.68 10.29
CA GLU A 227 -16.18 19.72 10.95
C GLU A 227 -15.71 19.99 12.38
N LYS A 228 -15.43 18.94 13.17
CA LYS A 228 -14.89 19.09 14.53
C LYS A 228 -13.55 19.83 14.54
N LEU A 229 -12.67 19.57 13.56
CA LEU A 229 -11.41 20.30 13.44
C LEU A 229 -11.64 21.77 13.07
N LYS A 230 -12.61 22.05 12.19
CA LYS A 230 -12.93 23.42 11.77
C LYS A 230 -13.51 24.29 12.88
N GLN A 231 -14.20 23.72 13.86
CA GLN A 231 -14.80 24.48 14.98
C GLN A 231 -13.78 25.34 15.75
N LYS A 232 -12.54 24.87 15.91
CA LYS A 232 -11.47 25.57 16.63
C LYS A 232 -10.41 26.20 15.71
N ALA A 233 -10.66 26.18 14.40
CA ALA A 233 -9.68 26.57 13.39
C ALA A 233 -9.88 28.00 12.89
N MET A 234 -8.77 28.67 12.57
CA MET A 234 -8.79 29.96 11.88
C MET A 234 -9.26 29.80 10.43
N SER A 235 -9.74 30.87 9.79
CA SER A 235 -10.28 30.82 8.41
C SER A 235 -9.31 30.21 7.39
N ARG A 236 -8.00 30.46 7.52
CA ARG A 236 -6.97 29.82 6.68
C ARG A 236 -6.91 28.31 6.92
N GLN A 237 -6.94 27.86 8.17
CA GLN A 237 -6.90 26.44 8.51
C GLN A 237 -8.16 25.71 8.05
N LYS A 238 -9.34 26.35 8.12
CA LYS A 238 -10.58 25.78 7.58
C LYS A 238 -10.44 25.43 6.10
N ARG A 239 -9.96 26.38 5.28
CA ARG A 239 -9.71 26.14 3.85
C ARG A 239 -8.70 25.02 3.59
N LEU A 240 -7.67 24.91 4.43
CA LEU A 240 -6.69 23.81 4.33
C LEU A 240 -7.33 22.46 4.66
N ILE A 241 -8.22 22.41 5.65
CA ILE A 241 -8.97 21.19 5.99
C ILE A 241 -9.89 20.80 4.83
N ASP A 242 -10.65 21.75 4.28
CA ASP A 242 -11.56 21.47 3.15
C ASP A 242 -10.78 20.97 1.92
N SER A 243 -9.66 21.61 1.59
CA SER A 243 -8.78 21.15 0.50
C SER A 243 -8.16 19.77 0.77
N ALA A 244 -7.84 19.45 2.03
CA ALA A 244 -7.31 18.14 2.39
C ALA A 244 -8.37 17.04 2.27
N VAL A 245 -9.62 17.32 2.68
CA VAL A 245 -10.76 16.40 2.50
C VAL A 245 -10.97 16.12 1.02
N GLU A 246 -11.05 17.17 0.18
CA GLU A 246 -11.22 17.01 -1.27
C GLU A 246 -10.07 16.20 -1.88
N ARG A 247 -8.82 16.48 -1.51
CA ARG A 247 -7.68 15.74 -2.04
C ARG A 247 -7.72 14.26 -1.66
N LEU A 248 -8.10 13.94 -0.42
CA LEU A 248 -8.09 12.56 0.10
C LEU A 248 -9.31 11.74 -0.37
N ALA A 249 -10.49 12.35 -0.44
CA ALA A 249 -11.75 11.62 -0.66
C ALA A 249 -12.51 12.03 -1.94
N GLY A 250 -12.09 13.10 -2.61
CA GLY A 250 -12.67 13.55 -3.88
C GLY A 250 -12.49 12.51 -5.00
N ARG A 251 -13.52 12.36 -5.83
CA ARG A 251 -13.57 11.36 -6.91
C ARG A 251 -12.53 11.61 -8.01
N GLU A 252 -12.24 12.88 -8.30
CA GLU A 252 -11.22 13.29 -9.29
C GLU A 252 -9.81 13.42 -8.68
N GLN A 253 -9.64 12.95 -7.45
CA GLN A 253 -8.39 13.03 -6.68
C GLN A 253 -8.03 11.62 -6.16
N MET A 254 -7.42 11.53 -4.97
CA MET A 254 -7.02 10.25 -4.40
C MET A 254 -8.22 9.34 -4.08
N GLY A 255 -9.42 9.90 -3.93
CA GLY A 255 -10.60 9.16 -3.46
C GLY A 255 -11.03 8.01 -4.37
N ALA A 256 -10.82 8.12 -5.69
CA ALA A 256 -11.06 7.03 -6.63
C ALA A 256 -9.77 6.26 -6.99
N LEU A 257 -8.63 6.94 -7.05
CA LEU A 257 -7.35 6.34 -7.45
C LEU A 257 -6.85 5.33 -6.42
N PHE A 258 -6.87 5.70 -5.14
CA PHE A 258 -6.46 4.84 -4.03
C PHE A 258 -7.54 3.84 -3.70
N LYS A 259 -7.11 2.64 -3.34
CA LYS A 259 -7.96 1.55 -2.88
C LYS A 259 -7.57 1.16 -1.46
N VAL A 260 -8.55 0.63 -0.75
CA VAL A 260 -8.43 0.19 0.64
C VAL A 260 -8.85 -1.26 0.71
N LEU A 261 -7.98 -2.11 1.24
CA LEU A 261 -8.23 -3.53 1.48
C LEU A 261 -8.06 -3.81 2.97
N ALA A 262 -9.05 -4.43 3.60
CA ALA A 262 -8.91 -4.96 4.94
C ALA A 262 -8.56 -6.46 4.88
N ILE A 263 -7.74 -6.87 5.84
CA ILE A 263 -7.37 -8.27 6.07
C ILE A 263 -7.66 -8.61 7.52
N THR A 264 -8.22 -9.78 7.79
CA THR A 264 -8.59 -10.17 9.16
C THR A 264 -8.27 -11.63 9.42
N HIS A 265 -8.09 -11.96 10.70
CA HIS A 265 -8.25 -13.34 11.16
C HIS A 265 -9.62 -13.91 10.70
N PRO A 266 -9.73 -15.21 10.36
CA PRO A 266 -10.96 -15.80 9.83
C PRO A 266 -12.20 -15.62 10.70
N ASP A 267 -12.04 -15.61 12.02
CA ASP A 267 -13.16 -15.46 12.96
C ASP A 267 -13.51 -14.01 13.29
N CYS A 268 -12.74 -13.03 12.78
CA CYS A 268 -13.10 -11.63 12.95
C CYS A 268 -14.30 -11.27 12.06
N PRO A 269 -15.24 -10.45 12.55
CA PRO A 269 -16.30 -9.91 11.71
C PRO A 269 -15.73 -8.97 10.65
N MET A 270 -16.52 -8.73 9.61
CA MET A 270 -16.22 -7.69 8.63
C MET A 270 -16.03 -6.34 9.35
N PRO A 271 -14.98 -5.57 9.04
CA PRO A 271 -14.81 -4.24 9.61
C PRO A 271 -15.92 -3.29 9.13
N ALA A 272 -16.56 -2.58 10.07
CA ALA A 272 -17.72 -1.72 9.81
C ALA A 272 -17.62 -0.79 8.58
N PRO A 273 -16.48 -0.16 8.25
CA PRO A 273 -16.39 0.73 7.07
C PRO A 273 -16.56 0.00 5.74
N PHE A 274 -16.43 -1.32 5.71
CA PHE A 274 -16.60 -2.15 4.51
C PHE A 274 -18.04 -2.70 4.39
N GLU A 275 -18.87 -2.52 5.41
CA GLU A 275 -20.29 -2.89 5.35
C GLU A 275 -21.00 -2.03 4.30
N GLY A 276 -21.55 -2.68 3.27
CA GLY A 276 -22.33 -2.00 2.22
C GLY A 276 -21.50 -1.23 1.18
N LEU A 277 -20.17 -1.33 1.22
CA LEU A 277 -19.31 -0.86 0.14
C LEU A 277 -19.03 -2.01 -0.83
N SER A 278 -19.17 -1.74 -2.14
CA SER A 278 -18.70 -2.65 -3.20
C SER A 278 -17.43 -2.10 -3.86
N ALA A 279 -16.67 -3.00 -4.48
CA ALA A 279 -15.57 -2.65 -5.38
C ALA A 279 -16.07 -1.81 -6.57
#